data_AF-A0AA38CWC3-F1
#
_entry.id   AF-A0AA38CWC3-F1
#
_cell.length_a   1.000
_cell.length_b   1.000
_cell.length_c   1.000
_cell.angle_alpha   90.00
_cell.angle_beta   90.00
_cell.angle_gamma   90.00
#
_symmetry.space_group_name_H-M   'P 1'
#
loop_
_entity.id
_entity.type
_entity.pdbx_description
1 polymer ?
#
loop_
_entity_poly.entity_id
_entity_poly.type
_entity_poly.pdbx_seq_one_letter_code
_entity_poly.pdbx_strand_id
1 'polypeptide(L)' 'MVAPGHGLGYEHGFTHQVVDLVRAIHDGEEPTPSFAQALDVQHVLEAVETSARGERAWVEVRSGAVALAH' A
#
# COMPACT_ATOMS: atom_id res chain seq x y z
N MET A 1 20.66 3.01 -0.91
CA MET A 1 20.01 2.63 -2.19
C MET A 1 20.54 1.26 -2.59
N VAL A 2 19.83 0.18 -2.26
CA VAL A 2 20.18 -1.20 -2.68
C VAL A 2 19.34 -1.53 -3.92
N ALA A 3 19.99 -2.10 -4.93
CA ALA A 3 19.43 -2.30 -6.27
C ALA A 3 18.19 -3.23 -6.30
N PRO A 4 17.16 -2.93 -7.11
CA PRO A 4 15.98 -3.79 -7.26
C PRO A 4 16.31 -4.95 -8.22
N GLY A 5 16.25 -6.21 -7.75
CA GLY A 5 16.34 -7.38 -8.64
C GLY A 5 16.97 -8.66 -8.09
N HIS A 6 17.44 -8.69 -6.85
CA HIS A 6 17.86 -9.94 -6.19
C HIS A 6 17.10 -10.05 -4.86
N GLY A 7 16.63 -11.24 -4.48
CA GLY A 7 15.70 -11.48 -3.35
C GLY A 7 16.09 -10.82 -2.01
N LEU A 8 17.36 -10.42 -1.87
CA LEU A 8 17.88 -9.63 -0.75
C LEU A 8 17.17 -8.28 -0.52
N GLY A 9 16.54 -7.67 -1.52
CA GLY A 9 15.78 -6.42 -1.34
C GLY A 9 14.35 -6.63 -0.82
N TYR A 10 13.70 -7.72 -1.23
CA TYR A 10 12.30 -8.01 -0.88
C TYR A 10 12.18 -8.57 0.54
N GLU A 11 13.03 -9.53 0.90
CA GLU A 11 13.09 -10.14 2.23
C GLU A 11 13.39 -9.11 3.33
N HIS A 12 14.31 -8.18 3.02
CA HIS A 12 14.70 -7.14 3.96
C HIS A 12 13.60 -6.09 4.12
N GLY A 13 12.89 -5.77 3.03
CA GLY A 13 11.71 -4.90 3.07
C GLY A 13 10.60 -5.46 3.97
N PHE A 14 10.25 -6.74 3.80
CA PHE A 14 9.22 -7.38 4.62
C PHE A 14 9.65 -7.49 6.09
N THR A 15 10.89 -7.89 6.36
CA THR A 15 11.41 -7.97 7.73
C THR A 15 11.40 -6.61 8.42
N HIS A 16 11.83 -5.55 7.74
CA HIS A 16 11.78 -4.20 8.29
C HIS A 16 10.36 -3.71 8.52
N GLN A 17 9.43 -3.98 7.60
CA GLN A 17 8.01 -3.64 7.79
C GLN A 17 7.40 -4.32 9.02
N VAL A 18 7.73 -5.59 9.27
CA VAL A 18 7.27 -6.29 10.47
C VAL A 18 7.88 -5.68 11.74
N VAL A 19 9.17 -5.34 11.72
CA VAL A 19 9.84 -4.67 12.85
C VAL A 19 9.20 -3.31 13.14
N ASP A 20 8.95 -2.51 12.11
CA ASP A 20 8.36 -1.18 12.24
C ASP A 20 6.91 -1.25 12.73
N LEU A 21 6.13 -2.22 12.26
CA LEU A 21 4.78 -2.48 12.75
C LEU A 21 4.78 -2.85 14.23
N VAL A 22 5.64 -3.79 14.66
CA VAL A 22 5.71 -4.21 16.07
C VAL A 22 6.14 -3.06 16.97
N ARG A 23 7.06 -2.20 16.51
CA ARG A 23 7.47 -0.98 17.25
C ARG A 23 6.32 0.01 17.39
N ALA A 24 5.62 0.34 16.30
CA ALA A 24 4.47 1.24 16.34
C ALA A 24 3.38 0.75 17.32
N ILE A 25 3.12 -0.57 17.35
CA ILE A 25 2.21 -1.19 18.32
C ILE A 25 2.71 -1.01 19.75
N HIS A 26 4.01 -1.21 19.99
CA HIS A 26 4.62 -1.05 21.31
C HIS A 26 4.54 0.41 21.80
N ASP A 27 4.82 1.36 20.91
CA ASP A 27 4.89 2.80 21.20
C ASP A 27 3.50 3.45 21.20
N GLY A 28 2.45 2.74 20.75
CA GLY A 28 1.09 3.25 20.64
C GLY A 28 0.90 4.27 19.50
N GLU A 29 1.77 4.21 18.49
CA GLU A 29 1.77 5.09 17.32
C GLU A 29 1.04 4.44 16.12
N GLU A 30 0.60 5.25 15.16
CA GLU A 30 0.00 4.74 13.92
C GLU A 30 1.10 4.17 13.00
N PRO A 31 1.06 2.88 12.61
CA PRO A 31 2.05 2.30 11.73
C PRO A 31 1.94 2.92 10.33
N THR A 32 3.10 3.22 9.73
CA THR A 32 3.16 3.78 8.37
C THR A 32 3.96 2.85 7.46
N PRO A 33 3.47 2.48 6.26
CA PRO A 33 2.14 2.81 5.73
C PRO A 33 1.02 2.13 6.53
N SER A 34 -0.11 2.82 6.68
CA SER A 34 -1.24 2.34 7.50
C SER A 34 -2.21 1.48 6.71
N PHE A 35 -3.04 0.71 7.41
CA PHE A 35 -4.10 -0.09 6.76
C PHE A 35 -5.13 0.78 6.02
N ALA A 36 -5.36 2.01 6.47
CA ALA A 36 -6.22 2.95 5.76
C ALA A 36 -5.62 3.32 4.40
N GLN A 37 -4.31 3.58 4.33
CA GLN A 37 -3.61 3.81 3.07
C GLN A 37 -3.60 2.57 2.18
N ALA A 38 -3.54 1.37 2.76
CA ALA A 38 -3.64 0.12 2.00
C ALA A 38 -5.01 -0.07 1.34
N LEU A 39 -6.08 0.49 1.91
CA LEU A 39 -7.43 0.42 1.32
C LEU A 39 -7.50 1.18 -0.02
N ASP A 40 -6.77 2.27 -0.18
CA ASP A 40 -6.75 3.00 -1.46
C ASP A 40 -6.12 2.18 -2.58
N VAL A 41 -5.09 1.37 -2.26
CA VAL A 41 -4.53 0.41 -3.20
C VAL A 41 -5.60 -0.61 -3.61
N GLN A 42 -6.42 -1.07 -2.67
CA GLN A 42 -7.52 -2.00 -2.99
C GLN A 42 -8.57 -1.35 -3.92
N HIS A 43 -8.91 -0.08 -3.73
CA HIS A 43 -9.83 0.62 -4.64
C HIS A 43 -9.25 0.76 -6.06
N VAL A 44 -7.94 0.98 -6.19
CA VAL A 44 -7.28 0.98 -7.50
C VAL A 44 -7.38 -0.41 -8.14
N LEU A 45 -7.11 -1.48 -7.40
CA LEU A 45 -7.22 -2.86 -7.90
C LEU A 45 -8.66 -3.20 -8.33
N GLU A 46 -9.66 -2.76 -7.57
CA GLU A 46 -11.08 -2.90 -7.92
C GLU A 46 -11.43 -2.17 -9.23
N ALA A 47 -10.93 -0.95 -9.41
CA ALA A 47 -11.15 -0.19 -10.64
C ALA A 47 -10.49 -0.86 -11.86
N VAL A 48 -9.29 -1.41 -11.68
CA VAL A 48 -8.59 -2.20 -12.72
C VAL A 48 -9.40 -3.44 -13.10
N GLU A 49 -9.89 -4.19 -12.11
CA GLU A 49 -10.72 -5.38 -12.35
C GLU A 49 -12.03 -5.02 -13.09
N THR A 50 -12.66 -3.91 -12.69
CA THR A 50 -13.87 -3.39 -13.34
C THR A 50 -13.61 -3.01 -14.79
N SER A 51 -12.53 -2.28 -15.06
CA SER A 51 -12.14 -1.89 -16.42
C SER A 51 -11.87 -3.12 -17.30
N ALA A 52 -11.17 -4.12 -16.75
CA ALA A 52 -10.82 -5.35 -17.47
C ALA A 52 -12.04 -6.22 -17.82
N ARG A 53 -13.07 -6.24 -16.96
CA ARG A 53 -14.34 -6.95 -17.20
C ARG A 53 -15.25 -6.23 -18.20
N GLY A 54 -15.15 -4.90 -18.27
CA GLY A 54 -15.89 -4.07 -19.22
C GLY A 54 -15.20 -3.95 -20.59
N GLU A 55 -15.34 -2.78 -21.20
CA GLU A 55 -14.78 -2.46 -22.51
C GLU A 55 -13.35 -1.90 -22.45
N ARG A 56 -12.62 -2.12 -21.33
CA ARG A 56 -11.28 -1.53 -21.09
C ARG A 56 -11.32 0.00 -21.11
N ALA A 57 -12.43 0.56 -20.61
CA ALA A 57 -12.66 1.98 -20.49
C ALA A 57 -12.08 2.53 -19.19
N TRP A 58 -11.96 3.85 -19.12
CA TRP A 58 -11.61 4.56 -17.89
C TRP A 58 -12.66 4.30 -16.80
N VAL A 59 -12.20 3.97 -15.60
CA VAL A 59 -13.03 3.78 -14.41
C VAL A 59 -12.56 4.75 -13.34
N GLU A 60 -13.50 5.49 -12.76
CA GLU A 60 -13.21 6.36 -11.63
C GLU A 60 -12.86 5.52 -10.40
N VAL A 61 -11.69 5.78 -9.81
CA VAL A 61 -11.26 5.10 -8.59
C VAL A 61 -12.00 5.72 -7.41
N ARG A 62 -12.65 4.88 -6.60
CA ARG A 62 -13.21 5.34 -5.33
C ARG A 62 -12.08 5.88 -4.45
N SER A 63 -12.14 7.17 -4.14
CA SER A 63 -11.21 7.77 -3.18
C SER A 63 -11.76 7.61 -1.76
N GLY A 64 -11.02 6.94 -0.88
CA GLY A 64 -11.10 7.19 0.55
C GLY A 64 -10.07 8.27 0.84
N ALA A 65 -10.48 9.48 1.19
CA ALA A 65 -9.56 10.61 1.28
C ALA A 65 -8.35 10.31 2.21
N VAL A 66 -7.15 10.16 1.62
CA VAL A 66 -5.89 10.44 2.33
C VAL A 66 -5.68 11.95 2.23
N ALA A 67 -5.90 12.64 3.35
CA ALA A 67 -5.35 13.97 3.51
C ALA A 67 -3.83 13.86 3.35
N LEU A 68 -3.31 14.46 2.27
CA LEU A 68 -1.89 14.68 2.09
C LEU A 68 -1.41 15.57 3.25
N ALA A 69 -0.80 14.97 4.26
CA ALA A 69 -0.01 15.72 5.24
C ALA A 69 1.33 16.10 4.57
N HIS A 70 1.58 17.41 4.54
CA HIS A 70 2.81 18.05 4.05
C HIS A 70 4.02 17.73 4.94
#